data_AF-A0A0A9X196-F1
#
_entry.id   AF-A0A0A9X196-F1
#
_cell.length_a   1.000
_cell.length_b   1.000
_cell.length_c   1.000
_cell.angle_alpha   90.00
_cell.angle_beta   90.00
_cell.angle_gamma   90.00
#
_symmetry.space_group_name_H-M   'P 1'
#
loop_
_entity.id
_entity.type
_entity.pdbx_description
1 polymer ?
#
loop_
_entity_poly.entity_id
_entity_poly.type
_entity_poly.pdbx_seq_one_letter_code
_entity_poly.pdbx_strand_id
1 'polypeptide(L)'
;MRYNNPLKGVILAYDSVHIPNKYCLVDEVQVHQRLLVKFRLLVFRPRVGICVVGRVHKVDVDHINVLVYGIFNASIIASTDLPTDFVYQVTDNVWRNPILDETIGVGTVLYIRISKILHSGNLLAMECSLIGDGVGLLR
;
A
#
# COMPACT_ATOMS: atom_id res chain seq x y z
N MET A 1 -10.23 5.09 3.40
CA MET A 1 -10.11 3.66 3.06
C MET A 1 -9.76 2.91 4.33
N ARG A 2 -10.49 1.86 4.69
CA ARG A 2 -10.30 1.16 5.97
C ARG A 2 -9.82 -0.27 5.74
N TYR A 3 -8.78 -0.67 6.46
CA TYR A 3 -8.35 -2.06 6.53
C TYR A 3 -9.45 -2.90 7.17
N ASN A 4 -9.82 -3.99 6.50
CA ASN A 4 -10.79 -4.95 6.97
C ASN A 4 -10.03 -6.20 7.47
N ASN A 5 -10.09 -6.45 8.78
CA ASN A 5 -9.33 -7.55 9.39
C ASN A 5 -9.78 -8.95 8.91
N PRO A 6 -11.08 -9.25 8.73
CA PRO A 6 -11.52 -10.52 8.13
C PRO A 6 -10.98 -10.76 6.71
N LEU A 7 -11.01 -9.73 5.86
CA LEU A 7 -10.57 -9.83 4.45
C LEU A 7 -9.06 -9.63 4.28
N LYS A 8 -8.36 -9.19 5.34
CA LYS A 8 -6.93 -8.88 5.38
C LYS A 8 -6.52 -7.88 4.28
N GLY A 9 -7.34 -6.87 4.05
CA GLY A 9 -7.13 -5.91 2.97
C GLY A 9 -8.07 -4.71 3.02
N VAL A 10 -7.99 -3.87 2.00
CA VAL A 10 -8.82 -2.67 1.86
C VAL A 10 -9.88 -2.92 0.80
N ILE A 11 -11.15 -2.72 1.15
CA ILE A 11 -12.26 -2.78 0.19
C ILE A 11 -12.20 -1.54 -0.69
N LEU A 12 -12.12 -1.74 -2.00
CA LEU A 12 -12.06 -0.69 -3.00
C LEU A 12 -13.42 -0.43 -3.64
N ALA A 13 -14.15 -1.49 -3.96
CA ALA A 13 -15.45 -1.42 -4.61
C ALA A 13 -16.29 -2.66 -4.25
N TYR A 14 -17.58 -2.59 -4.52
CA TYR A 14 -18.51 -3.70 -4.40
C TYR A 14 -19.47 -3.72 -5.59
N ASP A 15 -19.95 -4.90 -5.95
CA ASP A 15 -20.97 -5.06 -6.98
C ASP A 15 -21.89 -6.25 -6.68
N SER A 16 -22.84 -6.51 -7.60
CA SER A 16 -23.74 -7.67 -7.53
C SER A 16 -24.45 -7.82 -6.19
N VAL A 17 -24.92 -6.69 -5.62
CA VAL A 17 -25.66 -6.69 -4.36
C VAL A 17 -27.00 -7.38 -4.56
N HIS A 18 -27.24 -8.42 -3.77
CA HIS A 18 -28.47 -9.18 -3.80
C HIS A 18 -28.87 -9.64 -2.40
N ILE A 19 -30.17 -9.56 -2.13
CA ILE A 19 -30.79 -10.02 -0.90
C ILE A 19 -31.48 -11.35 -1.22
N PRO A 20 -30.90 -12.50 -0.80
CA PRO A 20 -31.44 -13.81 -1.17
C PRO A 20 -32.77 -14.12 -0.50
N ASN A 21 -33.09 -13.48 0.63
CA ASN A 21 -34.29 -13.77 1.41
C ASN A 21 -35.22 -12.57 1.41
N LYS A 22 -36.48 -12.77 1.02
CA LYS A 22 -37.52 -11.74 1.04
C LYS A 22 -38.01 -11.41 2.47
N TYR A 23 -37.77 -12.31 3.41
CA TYR A 23 -38.22 -12.23 4.80
C TYR A 23 -37.03 -12.25 5.75
N CYS A 24 -37.15 -11.51 6.86
CA CYS A 24 -36.18 -11.53 7.95
C CYS A 24 -36.82 -12.20 9.17
N LEU A 25 -35.98 -12.79 10.02
CA LEU A 25 -36.42 -13.27 11.33
C LEU A 25 -36.60 -12.06 12.24
N VAL A 26 -37.77 -11.97 12.86
CA VAL A 26 -38.06 -11.01 13.92
C VAL A 26 -37.94 -11.77 15.23
N ASP A 27 -37.00 -11.35 16.07
CA ASP A 27 -36.84 -11.86 17.44
C ASP A 27 -37.59 -10.91 18.37
N GLU A 28 -38.52 -11.42 19.18
CA GLU A 28 -39.35 -10.62 20.09
C GLU A 28 -38.52 -9.86 21.14
N VAL A 29 -37.26 -10.27 21.37
CA VAL A 29 -36.33 -9.64 22.31
C VAL A 29 -35.39 -8.65 21.62
N GLN A 30 -35.14 -8.78 20.31
CA GLN A 30 -34.28 -7.86 19.55
C GLN A 30 -35.07 -6.99 18.58
N VAL A 31 -35.13 -5.68 18.86
CA VAL A 31 -35.76 -4.67 17.99
C VAL A 31 -35.08 -4.56 16.61
N HIS A 32 -33.87 -5.11 16.45
CA HIS A 32 -33.12 -5.08 15.20
C HIS A 32 -33.37 -6.31 14.35
N GLN A 33 -33.85 -6.11 13.13
CA GLN A 33 -34.04 -7.17 12.14
C GLN A 33 -32.70 -7.50 11.44
N ARG A 34 -32.42 -8.80 11.27
CA ARG A 34 -31.23 -9.27 10.55
C ARG A 34 -31.59 -9.60 9.11
N LEU A 35 -30.97 -8.89 8.18
CA LEU A 35 -31.07 -9.16 6.75
C LEU A 35 -29.75 -9.71 6.22
N LEU A 36 -29.81 -10.84 5.51
CA LEU A 36 -28.64 -11.38 4.83
C LEU A 36 -28.48 -10.67 3.49
N VAL A 37 -27.27 -10.16 3.22
CA VAL A 37 -26.92 -9.51 1.96
C VAL A 37 -25.72 -10.22 1.37
N LYS A 38 -25.81 -10.59 0.09
CA LYS A 38 -24.69 -11.12 -0.71
C LYS A 38 -24.24 -10.05 -1.69
N PHE A 39 -22.94 -9.93 -1.89
CA PHE A 39 -22.33 -9.00 -2.82
C PHE A 39 -20.91 -9.48 -3.14
N ARG A 40 -20.30 -8.99 -4.21
CA ARG A 40 -18.86 -9.22 -4.45
C ARG A 40 -18.08 -7.98 -4.08
N LEU A 41 -16.83 -8.18 -3.72
CA LEU A 41 -15.92 -7.14 -3.28
C LEU A 41 -14.66 -7.14 -4.13
N LEU A 42 -14.24 -5.97 -4.58
CA LEU A 42 -12.88 -5.74 -5.01
C LEU A 42 -12.05 -5.36 -3.79
N VAL A 43 -11.06 -6.19 -3.45
CA VAL A 43 -10.22 -6.01 -2.25
C VAL A 43 -8.77 -5.85 -2.66
N PHE A 44 -8.14 -4.74 -2.26
CA PHE A 44 -6.70 -4.59 -2.30
C PHE A 44 -6.08 -5.34 -1.12
N ARG A 45 -5.38 -6.42 -1.42
CA ARG A 45 -4.71 -7.27 -0.43
C ARG A 45 -3.24 -7.44 -0.83
N PRO A 46 -2.35 -6.53 -0.40
CA PRO A 46 -0.92 -6.66 -0.67
C PRO A 46 -0.37 -7.90 0.02
N ARG A 47 0.76 -8.40 -0.50
CA ARG A 47 1.47 -9.55 0.06
C ARG A 47 2.96 -9.22 0.14
N VAL A 48 3.61 -9.67 1.20
CA VAL A 48 5.07 -9.57 1.30
C VAL A 48 5.72 -10.37 0.16
N GLY A 49 6.79 -9.83 -0.40
CA GLY A 49 7.58 -10.43 -1.48
C GLY A 49 7.16 -10.04 -2.90
N ILE A 50 5.97 -9.46 -3.09
CA ILE A 50 5.54 -9.01 -4.43
C ILE A 50 6.14 -7.64 -4.75
N CYS A 51 6.42 -7.40 -6.03
CA CYS A 51 6.79 -6.08 -6.52
C CYS A 51 5.54 -5.27 -6.89
N VAL A 52 5.58 -3.97 -6.60
CA VAL A 52 4.52 -3.01 -6.90
C VAL A 52 5.13 -1.74 -7.49
N VAL A 53 4.35 -1.03 -8.28
CA VAL A 53 4.71 0.30 -8.78
C VAL A 53 4.23 1.34 -7.79
N GLY A 54 5.12 2.26 -7.43
CA GLY A 54 4.79 3.39 -6.57
C GLY A 54 5.43 4.68 -7.07
N ARG A 55 4.80 5.81 -6.74
CA ARG A 55 5.34 7.14 -7.02
C ARG A 55 5.80 7.80 -5.73
N VAL A 56 7.03 8.29 -5.71
CA VAL A 56 7.58 9.04 -4.57
C VAL A 56 6.76 10.31 -4.37
N HIS A 57 6.25 10.52 -3.16
CA HIS A 57 5.49 11.72 -2.81
C HIS A 57 6.21 12.60 -1.77
N LYS A 58 7.13 12.03 -0.99
CA LYS A 58 7.98 12.76 -0.05
C LYS A 58 9.32 12.04 0.11
N VAL A 59 10.38 12.81 0.21
CA VAL A 59 11.74 12.32 0.48
C VAL A 59 12.24 13.00 1.75
N ASP A 60 12.93 12.22 2.59
CA ASP A 60 13.65 12.67 3.77
C ASP A 60 14.98 11.89 3.89
N VAL A 61 15.84 12.30 4.82
CA VAL A 61 17.17 11.71 5.04
C VAL A 61 17.16 10.26 5.54
N ASP A 62 16.07 9.82 6.17
CA ASP A 62 15.97 8.47 6.72
C ASP A 62 15.01 7.57 5.95
N HIS A 63 14.14 8.16 5.10
CA HIS A 63 13.08 7.42 4.45
C HIS A 63 12.58 8.09 3.17
N ILE A 64 12.07 7.26 2.25
CA ILE A 64 11.41 7.68 1.02
C ILE A 64 9.96 7.24 1.10
N ASN A 65 9.03 8.20 1.07
CA ASN A 65 7.60 7.91 1.09
C ASN A 65 7.05 7.78 -0.32
N VAL A 66 6.34 6.69 -0.55
CA VAL A 66 5.84 6.26 -1.85
C VAL A 66 4.33 6.04 -1.77
N LEU A 67 3.61 6.42 -2.81
CA LEU A 67 2.20 6.07 -2.99
C LEU A 67 2.08 4.95 -4.02
N VAL A 68 1.64 3.78 -3.56
CA VAL A 68 1.29 2.64 -4.42
C VAL A 68 -0.12 2.86 -4.98
N TYR A 69 -0.26 2.78 -6.30
CA TYR A 69 -1.49 3.14 -7.04
C TYR A 69 -2.04 4.55 -6.70
N GLY A 70 -1.17 5.47 -6.26
CA GLY A 70 -1.56 6.83 -5.88
C GLY A 70 -2.36 6.94 -4.58
N ILE A 71 -2.53 5.84 -3.85
CA ILE A 71 -3.50 5.74 -2.76
C ILE A 71 -2.90 5.13 -1.50
N PHE A 72 -2.12 4.05 -1.64
CA PHE A 72 -1.64 3.28 -0.51
C PHE A 72 -0.26 3.75 -0.08
N ASN A 73 -0.14 4.11 1.19
CA ASN A 73 1.12 4.55 1.76
C ASN A 73 2.12 3.39 1.81
N ALA A 74 3.28 3.64 1.24
CA ALA A 74 4.46 2.81 1.34
C ALA A 74 5.66 3.67 1.74
N SER A 75 6.64 3.05 2.38
CA SER A 75 7.90 3.70 2.76
C SER A 75 9.08 2.78 2.49
N ILE A 76 10.18 3.36 2.05
CA ILE A 76 11.50 2.71 1.94
C ILE A 76 12.37 3.31 3.03
N ILE A 77 12.89 2.48 3.93
CA ILE A 77 13.79 2.92 5.01
C ILE A 77 15.21 2.98 4.44
N ALA A 78 15.84 4.16 4.45
CA ALA A 78 17.09 4.36 3.74
C ALA A 78 18.24 3.47 4.26
N SER A 79 18.28 3.20 5.57
CA SER A 79 19.35 2.41 6.19
C SER A 79 19.27 0.90 5.92
N THR A 80 18.10 0.38 5.55
CA THR A 80 17.85 -1.07 5.41
C THR A 80 17.36 -1.49 4.04
N ASP A 81 16.69 -0.58 3.32
CA ASP A 81 15.86 -0.91 2.16
C ASP A 81 16.23 -0.10 0.92
N LEU A 82 17.22 0.79 1.01
CA LEU A 82 17.80 1.52 -0.10
C LEU A 82 19.23 1.00 -0.39
N PRO A 83 19.63 0.81 -1.66
CA PRO A 83 21.00 0.46 -1.99
C PRO A 83 22.02 1.48 -1.46
N THR A 84 23.17 1.01 -0.99
CA THR A 84 24.18 1.82 -0.26
C THR A 84 24.93 2.82 -1.13
N ASP A 85 24.78 2.73 -2.44
CA ASP A 85 25.33 3.66 -3.43
C ASP A 85 24.47 4.92 -3.61
N PHE A 86 23.26 4.96 -3.05
CA PHE A 86 22.49 6.19 -2.96
C PHE A 86 22.97 7.07 -1.81
N VAL A 87 23.18 8.36 -2.11
CA VAL A 87 23.58 9.39 -1.15
C VAL A 87 22.51 10.48 -1.13
N TYR A 88 22.06 10.85 0.07
CA TYR A 88 21.08 11.92 0.23
C TYR A 88 21.72 13.29 -0.01
N GLN A 89 21.08 14.09 -0.87
CA GLN A 89 21.49 15.45 -1.20
C GLN A 89 20.52 16.46 -0.58
N VAL A 90 21.00 17.17 0.44
CA VAL A 90 20.19 18.11 1.24
C VAL A 90 19.70 19.30 0.41
N THR A 91 20.49 19.78 -0.55
CA THR A 91 20.16 20.95 -1.38
C THR A 91 18.89 20.75 -2.19
N ASP A 92 18.72 19.57 -2.76
CA ASP A 92 17.66 19.26 -3.72
C ASP A 92 16.57 18.35 -3.11
N ASN A 93 16.78 17.89 -1.87
CA ASN A 93 15.95 16.92 -1.18
C ASN A 93 15.71 15.65 -2.03
N VAL A 94 16.81 15.05 -2.50
CA VAL A 94 16.80 13.85 -3.34
C VAL A 94 17.82 12.84 -2.85
N TRP A 95 17.61 11.57 -3.20
CA TRP A 95 18.64 10.55 -3.14
C TRP A 95 19.29 10.39 -4.51
N ARG A 96 20.62 10.52 -4.58
CA ARG A 96 21.37 10.38 -5.83
C ARG A 96 22.32 9.21 -5.78
N ASN A 97 22.29 8.39 -6.82
CA ASN A 97 23.30 7.38 -7.09
C ASN A 97 24.28 7.95 -8.13
N PRO A 98 25.51 8.31 -7.73
CA PRO A 98 26.49 8.90 -8.65
C PRO A 98 27.10 7.87 -9.62
N ILE A 99 26.99 6.57 -9.33
CA ILE A 99 27.56 5.49 -10.15
C ILE A 99 26.65 5.23 -11.35
N LEU A 100 25.34 5.18 -11.12
CA LEU A 100 24.33 4.92 -12.15
C LEU A 100 23.73 6.19 -12.76
N ASP A 101 24.12 7.36 -12.23
CA ASP A 101 23.51 8.68 -12.52
C ASP A 101 21.98 8.68 -12.36
N GLU A 102 21.51 8.04 -11.28
CA GLU A 102 20.10 7.93 -10.96
C GLU A 102 19.71 8.86 -9.82
N THR A 103 18.50 9.42 -9.88
CA THR A 103 17.99 10.33 -8.86
C THR A 103 16.58 9.93 -8.44
N ILE A 104 16.38 9.77 -7.14
CA ILE A 104 15.08 9.53 -6.52
C ILE A 104 14.65 10.82 -5.83
N GLY A 105 13.69 11.50 -6.44
CA GLY A 105 13.04 12.70 -5.92
C GLY A 105 11.52 12.55 -5.92
N VAL A 106 10.82 13.61 -5.50
CA VAL A 106 9.36 13.67 -5.61
C VAL A 106 8.93 13.49 -7.07
N GLY A 107 7.98 12.60 -7.32
CA GLY A 107 7.50 12.27 -8.66
C GLY A 107 8.20 11.10 -9.33
N THR A 108 9.38 10.67 -8.86
CA THR A 108 10.06 9.47 -9.38
C THR A 108 9.15 8.25 -9.21
N VAL A 109 9.07 7.44 -10.27
CA VAL A 109 8.30 6.19 -10.25
C VAL A 109 9.26 5.04 -10.00
N LEU A 110 8.94 4.22 -9.00
CA LEU A 110 9.77 3.11 -8.54
C LEU A 110 9.02 1.80 -8.70
N TYR A 111 9.75 0.76 -9.08
CA TYR A 111 9.32 -0.62 -8.94
C TYR A 111 9.97 -1.21 -7.69
N ILE A 112 9.16 -1.47 -6.67
CA ILE A 112 9.62 -1.76 -5.30
C ILE A 112 9.01 -3.05 -4.79
N ARG A 113 9.75 -3.78 -3.96
CA ARG A 113 9.28 -5.03 -3.35
C ARG A 113 8.68 -4.77 -1.98
N ILE A 114 7.51 -5.32 -1.69
CA ILE A 114 6.91 -5.22 -0.35
C ILE A 114 7.71 -6.11 0.61
N SER A 115 8.39 -5.52 1.59
CA SER A 115 9.14 -6.24 2.62
C SER A 115 8.28 -6.52 3.85
N LYS A 116 7.35 -5.62 4.18
CA LYS A 116 6.47 -5.75 5.34
C LYS A 116 5.14 -5.04 5.12
N ILE A 117 4.10 -5.56 5.76
CA ILE A 117 2.77 -4.94 5.77
C ILE A 117 2.48 -4.53 7.20
N LEU A 118 2.21 -3.24 7.39
CA LEU A 118 1.83 -2.66 8.66
C LEU A 118 0.33 -2.38 8.63
N HIS A 119 -0.38 -2.76 9.68
CA HIS A 119 -1.74 -2.31 9.89
C HIS A 119 -1.94 -1.87 11.34
N SER A 120 -2.49 -0.66 11.52
CA SER A 120 -2.84 -0.13 12.84
C SER A 120 -4.26 0.42 12.78
N GLY A 121 -5.15 -0.18 13.58
CA GLY A 121 -6.58 0.06 13.50
C GLY A 121 -7.12 -0.18 12.08
N ASN A 122 -7.53 0.91 11.43
CA ASN A 122 -8.10 0.90 10.08
C ASN A 122 -7.10 1.32 8.99
N LEU A 123 -5.84 1.56 9.31
CA LEU A 123 -4.83 2.00 8.35
C LEU A 123 -4.01 0.81 7.85
N LEU A 124 -3.70 0.84 6.55
CA LEU A 124 -2.80 -0.09 5.88
C LEU A 124 -1.62 0.72 5.36
N ALA A 125 -0.41 0.32 5.73
CA ALA A 125 0.84 0.85 5.21
C ALA A 125 1.79 -0.30 4.84
N MET A 126 2.76 -0.02 3.99
CA MET A 126 3.73 -1.01 3.52
C MET A 126 5.14 -0.48 3.77
N GLU A 127 6.02 -1.33 4.28
CA GLU A 127 7.47 -1.10 4.13
C GLU A 127 7.90 -1.82 2.85
N CYS A 128 8.73 -1.15 2.06
CA CYS A 128 9.17 -1.63 0.77
C CYS A 128 10.69 -1.51 0.63
N SER A 129 11.25 -2.38 -0.20
CA SER A 129 12.67 -2.46 -0.50
C SER A 129 12.94 -2.16 -1.98
N LEU A 130 13.99 -1.37 -2.20
CA LEU A 130 14.61 -1.14 -3.51
C LEU A 130 15.90 -1.97 -3.67
N ILE A 131 16.11 -2.99 -2.82
CA ILE A 131 17.26 -3.89 -2.88
C ILE A 131 16.85 -5.24 -3.51
N GLY A 132 17.70 -5.73 -4.41
CA GLY A 132 17.59 -7.05 -5.03
C GLY A 132 17.18 -7.01 -6.50
N ASP A 133 16.97 -8.19 -7.08
CA ASP A 133 16.68 -8.31 -8.51
C ASP A 133 15.27 -7.83 -8.85
N GLY A 134 15.14 -7.13 -9.98
CA GLY A 134 13.84 -6.71 -10.50
C GLY A 134 13.13 -5.64 -9.67
N VAL A 135 13.90 -4.79 -8.97
CA VAL A 135 13.45 -3.52 -8.36
C VAL A 135 14.35 -2.39 -8.87
N GLY A 136 13.87 -1.15 -8.82
CA GLY A 136 14.62 0.00 -9.32
C GLY A 136 13.73 1.14 -9.78
N LEU A 137 14.34 2.13 -10.44
CA LEU A 137 13.62 3.24 -11.05
C LEU A 137 12.93 2.76 -12.33
N LEU A 138 11.68 3.19 -12.53
CA LEU A 138 10.97 3.04 -13.79
C LEU A 138 11.21 4.30 -14.63
N ARG A 139 11.79 4.11 -15.82
CA ARG A 139 12.05 5.16 -16.82
C ARG A 139 10.91 5.24 -17.83
#